data_AF-A0AAE9D2N5-F1
#
_entry.id   AF-A0AAE9D2N5-F1
#
_cell.length_a   1.000
_cell.length_b   1.000
_cell.length_c   1.000
_cell.angle_alpha   90.00
_cell.angle_beta   90.00
_cell.angle_gamma   90.00
#
_symmetry.space_group_name_H-M   'P 1'
#
loop_
_entity.id
_entity.type
_entity.pdbx_description
1 polymer ?
#
loop_
_entity_poly.entity_id
_entity_poly.type
_entity_poly.pdbx_seq_one_letter_code
_entity_poly.pdbx_strand_id
1 'polypeptide(L)'
;MEKMSNRMGLTEPGVRLSINLRERCRMHDLNEALDDLRAVIPYAHGGSVRKLSKIATLLLAKNHIIMQAKAIDELTALVSQMKKKNLESSEDVAAEQEKSSKSDI
;
A
#
# COMPACT_ATOMS: atom_id res chain seq x y z
N MET A 1 -37.40 11.35 42.98
CA MET A 1 -37.63 11.67 41.54
C MET A 1 -36.54 11.06 40.66
N GLU A 2 -36.29 9.75 40.78
CA GLU A 2 -35.12 9.09 40.17
C GLU A 2 -35.50 7.96 39.18
N LYS A 3 -36.76 7.89 38.76
CA LYS A 3 -37.27 6.79 37.91
C LYS A 3 -37.78 7.25 36.53
N MET A 4 -37.26 8.37 36.02
CA MET A 4 -37.63 8.88 34.69
C MET A 4 -36.50 8.82 33.65
N SER A 5 -35.25 8.60 34.05
CA SER A 5 -34.11 8.69 33.12
C SER A 5 -33.93 7.46 32.21
N ASN A 6 -34.57 6.32 32.52
CA ASN A 6 -34.33 5.08 31.78
C ASN A 6 -35.40 4.74 30.73
N ARG A 7 -36.39 5.63 30.52
CA ARG A 7 -37.54 5.39 29.62
C ARG A 7 -37.41 6.08 28.26
N MET A 8 -36.35 6.87 28.04
CA MET A 8 -36.10 7.55 26.76
C MET A 8 -35.31 6.70 25.75
N GLY A 9 -34.74 5.56 26.16
CA GLY A 9 -33.97 4.68 25.27
C GLY A 9 -34.80 3.83 24.30
N LEU A 10 -36.13 3.79 24.47
CA LEU A 10 -37.04 2.92 23.72
C LEU A 10 -38.12 3.69 22.94
N THR A 11 -38.12 5.03 22.98
CA THR A 11 -39.03 5.82 22.16
C THR A 11 -38.46 5.94 20.74
N GLU A 12 -39.31 5.91 19.71
CA GLU A 12 -38.92 6.10 18.29
C GLU A 12 -37.88 7.23 18.08
N PRO A 13 -38.00 8.41 18.73
CA PRO A 13 -36.98 9.44 18.66
C PRO A 13 -35.62 9.05 19.26
N GLY A 14 -35.59 8.32 20.39
CA GLY A 14 -34.37 7.85 21.04
C GLY A 14 -33.63 6.80 20.20
N VAL A 15 -34.39 5.86 19.60
CA VAL A 15 -33.84 4.85 18.68
C VAL A 15 -33.22 5.55 17.45
N ARG A 16 -33.94 6.48 16.83
CA ARG A 16 -33.42 7.24 15.67
C ARG A 16 -32.14 8.02 16.00
N LEU A 17 -32.08 8.68 17.15
CA LEU A 17 -30.88 9.41 17.60
C LEU A 17 -29.69 8.47 17.83
N SER A 18 -29.92 7.30 18.43
CA SER A 18 -28.86 6.30 18.66
C SER A 18 -28.28 5.76 17.35
N ILE A 19 -29.14 5.52 16.36
CA ILE A 19 -28.74 5.05 15.03
C ILE A 19 -27.92 6.13 14.31
N ASN A 20 -28.37 7.38 14.34
CA ASN A 20 -27.65 8.49 13.72
C ASN A 20 -26.28 8.75 14.37
N LEU A 21 -26.19 8.60 15.69
CA LEU A 21 -24.91 8.70 16.39
C LEU A 21 -23.97 7.58 15.94
N ARG A 22 -24.46 6.33 15.92
CA ARG A 22 -23.67 5.18 15.49
C ARG A 22 -23.13 5.34 14.06
N GLU A 23 -23.98 5.78 13.13
CA GLU A 23 -23.54 5.98 11.74
C GLU A 23 -22.52 7.12 11.60
N ARG A 24 -22.62 8.17 12.42
CA ARG A 24 -21.59 9.22 12.47
C ARG A 24 -20.25 8.69 12.96
N CYS A 25 -20.23 7.86 14.01
CA CYS A 25 -19.01 7.21 14.48
C CYS A 25 -18.43 6.31 13.38
N ARG A 26 -19.24 5.45 12.76
CA ARG A 26 -18.80 4.59 11.64
C ARG A 26 -18.20 5.39 10.48
N MET A 27 -18.81 6.53 10.14
CA MET A 27 -18.30 7.42 9.10
C MET A 27 -17.03 8.16 9.52
N HIS A 28 -16.81 8.42 10.81
CA HIS A 28 -15.59 9.00 11.32
C HIS A 28 -14.42 8.02 11.16
N ASP A 29 -14.58 6.79 11.66
CA ASP A 29 -13.58 5.72 11.55
C ASP A 29 -13.23 5.45 10.08
N LEU A 30 -14.22 5.45 9.19
CA LEU A 30 -14.01 5.30 7.75
C LEU A 30 -13.21 6.46 7.15
N ASN A 31 -13.48 7.70 7.58
CA ASN A 31 -12.77 8.86 7.07
C ASN A 31 -11.33 8.91 7.58
N GLU A 32 -11.09 8.48 8.83
CA GLU A 32 -9.77 8.34 9.42
C GLU A 32 -8.92 7.34 8.62
N ALA A 33 -9.43 6.12 8.39
CA ALA A 33 -8.74 5.14 7.56
C ALA A 33 -8.46 5.63 6.12
N LEU A 34 -9.35 6.46 5.57
CA LEU A 34 -9.14 7.06 4.25
C LEU A 34 -8.06 8.15 4.27
N ASP A 35 -7.90 8.88 5.37
CA ASP A 35 -6.81 9.84 5.55
C ASP A 35 -5.46 9.13 5.75
N ASP A 36 -5.43 8.00 6.47
CA ASP A 36 -4.25 7.13 6.51
C ASP A 36 -3.87 6.61 5.13
N LEU A 37 -4.86 6.23 4.31
CA LEU A 37 -4.62 5.88 2.91
C LEU A 37 -4.03 7.05 2.11
N ARG A 38 -4.49 8.29 2.33
CA ARG A 38 -3.88 9.47 1.70
C ARG A 38 -2.42 9.63 2.11
N ALA A 39 -2.09 9.35 3.37
CA ALA A 39 -0.74 9.48 3.91
C ALA A 39 0.30 8.69 3.10
N VAL A 40 -0.08 7.52 2.57
CA VAL A 40 0.83 6.63 1.83
C VAL A 40 0.81 6.80 0.30
N ILE A 41 -0.12 7.60 -0.25
CA ILE A 41 -0.21 7.83 -1.70
C ILE A 41 0.83 8.88 -2.13
N PRO A 42 1.67 8.60 -3.14
CA PRO A 42 2.59 9.59 -3.71
C PRO A 42 1.85 10.79 -4.29
N TYR A 43 2.47 11.96 -4.17
CA TYR A 43 1.93 13.23 -4.68
C TYR A 43 0.62 13.69 -4.02
N ALA A 44 0.12 12.96 -3.01
CA ALA A 44 -1.00 13.41 -2.20
C ALA A 44 -0.63 14.49 -1.17
N HIS A 45 0.67 14.75 -1.00
CA HIS A 45 1.23 15.66 0.01
C HIS A 45 2.06 16.78 -0.63
N GLY A 46 1.91 17.99 -0.10
CA GLY A 46 2.71 19.16 -0.44
C GLY A 46 2.05 20.43 0.09
N GLY A 47 2.83 21.41 0.54
CA GLY A 47 2.30 22.63 1.18
C GLY A 47 1.34 23.48 0.33
N SER A 48 1.26 23.21 -0.98
CA SER A 48 0.34 23.85 -1.92
C SER A 48 -0.74 22.90 -2.49
N VAL A 49 -0.70 21.61 -2.14
CA VAL A 49 -1.60 20.60 -2.71
C VAL A 49 -2.86 20.47 -1.83
N ARG A 50 -4.02 20.73 -2.44
CA ARG A 50 -5.32 20.60 -1.77
C ARG A 50 -5.62 19.13 -1.42
N LYS A 51 -6.27 18.90 -0.27
CA LYS A 51 -6.76 17.56 0.14
C LYS A 51 -7.54 16.89 -0.99
N LEU A 52 -7.11 15.68 -1.35
CA LEU A 52 -7.74 14.88 -2.40
C LEU A 52 -9.16 14.45 -2.03
N SER A 53 -10.06 14.44 -3.00
CA SER A 53 -11.41 13.89 -2.85
C SER A 53 -11.36 12.38 -2.56
N LYS A 54 -12.45 11.82 -2.02
CA LYS A 54 -12.54 10.37 -1.74
C LYS A 54 -12.30 9.53 -3.00
N ILE A 55 -12.91 9.92 -4.12
CA ILE A 55 -12.76 9.22 -5.39
C ILE A 55 -11.34 9.32 -5.95
N ALA A 56 -10.72 10.50 -5.88
CA ALA A 56 -9.35 10.69 -6.36
C ALA A 56 -8.35 9.88 -5.51
N THR A 57 -8.56 9.83 -4.20
CA THR A 57 -7.76 9.01 -3.27
C THR A 57 -7.81 7.53 -3.66
N LEU A 58 -9.01 6.98 -3.88
CA LEU A 58 -9.19 5.58 -4.26
C LEU A 58 -8.59 5.28 -5.64
N LEU A 59 -8.74 6.19 -6.60
CA LEU A 59 -8.17 6.02 -7.95
C LEU A 59 -6.64 5.99 -7.91
N LEU A 60 -6.02 6.93 -7.18
CA LEU A 60 -4.57 6.99 -7.04
C LEU A 60 -4.03 5.79 -6.27
N ALA A 61 -4.69 5.37 -5.18
CA ALA A 61 -4.32 4.17 -4.44
C ALA A 61 -4.29 2.92 -5.34
N LYS A 62 -5.35 2.71 -6.14
CA LYS A 62 -5.41 1.58 -7.08
C LYS A 62 -4.27 1.63 -8.09
N ASN A 63 -4.03 2.80 -8.69
CA ASN A 63 -2.99 2.95 -9.69
C ASN A 63 -1.59 2.76 -9.09
N HIS A 64 -1.38 3.24 -7.86
CA HIS A 64 -0.14 3.06 -7.12
C HIS A 64 0.18 1.58 -6.88
N ILE A 65 -0.80 0.79 -6.43
CA ILE A 65 -0.63 -0.65 -6.23
C ILE A 65 -0.22 -1.34 -7.55
N ILE A 66 -0.90 -1.02 -8.65
CA ILE A 66 -0.57 -1.59 -9.98
C ILE A 66 0.85 -1.22 -10.41
N MET A 67 1.24 0.04 -10.21
CA MET A 67 2.58 0.52 -10.55
C MET A 67 3.66 -0.16 -9.71
N GLN A 68 3.44 -0.31 -8.40
CA GLN A 68 4.37 -1.02 -7.52
C GLN A 68 4.52 -2.50 -7.90
N ALA A 69 3.42 -3.19 -8.22
CA ALA A 69 3.47 -4.57 -8.67
C ALA A 69 4.33 -4.73 -9.93
N LYS A 70 4.11 -3.88 -10.95
CA LYS A 70 4.93 -3.88 -12.17
C LYS A 70 6.41 -3.60 -11.89
N ALA A 71 6.69 -2.62 -11.04
CA ALA A 71 8.06 -2.28 -10.67
C ALA A 71 8.76 -3.46 -9.97
N ILE A 72 8.05 -4.20 -9.11
CA ILE A 72 8.60 -5.41 -8.46
C ILE A 72 8.91 -6.50 -9.49
N ASP A 73 8.03 -6.74 -10.46
CA ASP A 73 8.24 -7.74 -11.51
C ASP A 73 9.47 -7.39 -12.37
N GLU A 74 9.57 -6.12 -12.78
CA GLU A 74 10.71 -5.61 -13.57
C GLU A 74 12.04 -5.72 -12.81
N LEU A 75 12.06 -5.30 -11.54
CA LEU A 75 13.25 -5.40 -10.69
C LEU A 75 13.65 -6.86 -10.44
N THR A 76 12.69 -7.75 -10.25
CA THR A 76 12.94 -9.19 -10.09
C THR A 76 13.56 -9.79 -11.34
N ALA A 77 13.06 -9.41 -12.52
CA ALA A 77 13.63 -9.84 -13.80
C ALA A 77 15.06 -9.32 -13.98
N LEU A 78 15.32 -8.05 -13.65
CA LEU A 78 16.66 -7.46 -13.72
C LEU A 78 17.64 -8.16 -12.77
N VAL A 79 17.26 -8.41 -11.53
CA VAL A 79 18.07 -9.15 -10.55
C VAL A 79 18.38 -10.56 -11.06
N SER A 80 17.42 -11.24 -11.68
CA SER A 80 17.62 -12.58 -12.25
C SER A 80 18.60 -12.56 -13.42
N GLN A 81 18.51 -11.56 -14.31
CA GLN A 81 19.46 -11.36 -15.40
C GLN A 81 20.88 -11.06 -14.88
N MET A 82 21.02 -10.22 -13.85
CA MET A 82 22.32 -9.95 -13.24
C MET A 82 22.93 -11.20 -12.61
N LYS A 83 22.13 -12.01 -11.90
CA LYS A 83 22.59 -13.29 -11.35
C LYS A 83 23.08 -14.21 -12.46
N LYS A 84 22.31 -14.37 -13.55
CA LYS A 84 22.71 -15.20 -14.70
C LYS A 84 24.03 -14.73 -15.30
N LYS A 85 24.18 -13.44 -15.58
CA LYS A 85 25.44 -12.86 -16.09
C LYS A 85 26.62 -13.12 -15.14
N ASN A 86 26.40 -13.02 -13.83
CA ASN A 86 27.45 -13.25 -12.84
C ASN A 86 27.90 -14.72 -12.80
N LEU A 87 26.98 -15.67 -13.00
CA LEU A 87 27.32 -17.10 -13.14
C LEU A 87 28.09 -17.36 -14.45
N GLU A 88 27.61 -16.84 -15.59
CA GLU A 88 28.28 -16.97 -16.89
C GLU A 88 29.70 -16.38 -16.85
N SER A 89 29.89 -15.20 -16.24
CA SER A 89 31.22 -14.60 -16.06
C SER A 89 32.14 -15.39 -15.13
N SER A 90 31.60 -16.23 -14.25
CA SER A 90 32.42 -17.10 -13.37
C SER A 90 32.84 -18.38 -14.08
N GLU A 91 32.03 -18.90 -15.00
CA GLU A 91 32.34 -20.07 -15.83
C GLU A 91 33.41 -19.75 -16.89
N ASP A 92 33.35 -18.57 -17.50
CA ASP A 92 34.36 -18.12 -18.47
C ASP A 92 35.77 -17.98 -17.83
N VAL A 93 35.83 -17.45 -16.59
CA VAL A 93 37.11 -17.32 -15.85
C VAL A 93 37.68 -18.68 -15.46
N ALA A 94 36.84 -19.66 -15.11
CA ALA A 94 37.29 -21.01 -14.81
C ALA A 94 37.80 -21.75 -16.07
N ALA A 95 37.14 -21.56 -17.22
CA ALA A 95 37.56 -22.15 -18.49
C ALA A 95 38.88 -21.56 -19.03
N GLU A 96 39.16 -20.28 -18.77
CA GLU A 96 40.45 -19.66 -19.10
C GLU A 96 41.60 -20.17 -18.20
N GLN A 97 41.35 -20.39 -16.91
CA GLN A 97 42.35 -20.94 -15.99
C GLN A 97 42.74 -22.40 -16.33
N GLU A 98 41.79 -23.20 -16.82
CA GLU A 98 42.06 -24.60 -17.20
C GLU A 98 42.86 -24.71 -18.52
N LYS A 99 42.69 -23.76 -19.46
CA LYS A 99 43.48 -23.72 -20.69
C LYS A 99 44.93 -23.27 -20.45
N SER A 100 45.15 -22.33 -19.54
CA SER A 100 46.50 -21.85 -19.19
C SER A 100 47.34 -22.93 -18.50
N SER A 101 46.72 -23.89 -17.81
CA SER A 101 47.45 -24.94 -17.08
C SER A 101 47.87 -26.13 -17.96
N LYS A 102 47.32 -26.26 -19.18
CA LYS A 102 47.62 -27.36 -20.13
C LYS A 102 48.66 -26.97 -21.20
N SER A 103 49.08 -25.71 -21.29
CA SER A 103 50.08 -25.24 -22.26
C SER A 103 51.54 -25.38 -21.81
N ASP A 104 51.78 -25.74 -20.54
CA ASP A 104 53.12 -25.83 -19.96
C ASP A 104 53.70 -27.27 -19.90
N ILE A 105 53.10 -28.23 -20.64
CA ILE A 105 53.59 -29.62 -20.78
C ILE A 105 53.91 -29.93 -22.24
#